data_AF-S2XSM9-F1
#
_entry.id   AF-S2XSM9-F1
#
_cell.length_a   1.000
_cell.length_b   1.000
_cell.length_c   1.000
_cell.angle_alpha   90.00
_cell.angle_beta   90.00
_cell.angle_gamma   90.00
#
_symmetry.space_group_name_H-M   'P 1'
#
loop_
_entity.id
_entity.type
_entity.pdbx_description
1 polymer ?
#
loop_
_entity_poly.entity_id
_entity_poly.type
_entity_poly.pdbx_seq_one_letter_code
_entity_poly.pdbx_strand_id
1 'polypeptide(L)' 'MKVVNDYINGLGGYSAIGKRHGINRSIVRKWYHAYIAFGIEGLERKKGRTSIYE' A
#
# COMPACT_ATOMS: atom_id res chain seq x y z
N MET A 1 4.81 5.69 1.33
CA MET A 1 4.20 5.25 2.60
C MET A 1 2.96 6.07 3.03
N LYS A 2 2.13 6.61 2.13
CA LYS A 2 0.97 7.44 2.56
C LYS A 2 -0.28 6.61 2.91
N VAL A 3 -0.59 5.56 2.14
CA VAL A 3 -1.85 4.78 2.24
C VAL A 3 -2.05 4.06 3.58
N VAL A 4 -1.07 3.28 4.04
CA VAL A 4 -1.21 2.52 5.30
C VAL A 4 -1.13 3.44 6.52
N ASN A 5 -0.36 4.52 6.43
CA ASN A 5 -0.36 5.55 7.45
C ASN A 5 -1.74 6.23 7.57
N ASP A 6 -2.38 6.55 6.45
CA ASP A 6 -3.74 7.10 6.41
C ASP A 6 -4.75 6.14 7.05
N TYR A 7 -4.60 4.83 6.81
CA TYR A 7 -5.39 3.79 7.45
C TYR A 7 -5.17 3.73 8.98
N ILE A 8 -3.92 3.75 9.44
CA ILE A 8 -3.58 3.72 10.89
C ILE A 8 -4.06 4.99 11.60
N ASN A 9 -4.05 6.13 10.91
CA ASN A 9 -4.58 7.41 11.43
C ASN A 9 -6.12 7.42 11.54
N GLY A 10 -6.81 6.30 11.23
CA GLY A 10 -8.26 6.19 11.40
C GLY A 10 -9.07 6.95 10.35
N LEU A 11 -8.46 7.34 9.22
CA LEU A 11 -9.10 8.13 8.18
C LEU A 11 -10.14 7.34 7.36
N GLY A 12 -10.33 6.05 7.67
CA GLY A 12 -11.40 5.19 7.15
C GLY A 12 -10.94 3.75 6.89
N GLY A 13 -11.88 2.88 6.50
CA GLY A 13 -11.59 1.50 6.11
C GLY A 13 -10.93 1.36 4.73
N TYR A 14 -10.58 0.13 4.33
CA TYR A 14 -9.86 -0.15 3.07
C TYR A 14 -10.48 0.48 1.82
N SER A 15 -11.81 0.55 1.75
CA SER A 15 -12.53 1.17 0.62
C SER A 15 -12.42 2.69 0.60
N ALA A 16 -12.44 3.35 1.77
CA ALA A 16 -12.33 4.80 1.87
C ALA A 16 -10.92 5.27 1.51
N ILE A 17 -9.91 4.59 2.07
CA ILE A 17 -8.49 4.83 1.80
C ILE A 17 -8.18 4.54 0.32
N GLY A 18 -8.72 3.43 -0.22
CA GLY A 18 -8.60 3.11 -1.64
C GLY A 18 -9.15 4.20 -2.54
N LYS A 19 -10.37 4.68 -2.26
CA LYS A 19 -11.00 5.75 -3.04
C LYS A 19 -10.22 7.07 -2.98
N ARG A 20 -9.71 7.46 -1.80
CA ARG A 20 -8.90 8.68 -1.62
C ARG A 20 -7.60 8.65 -2.41
N HIS A 21 -6.96 7.49 -2.48
CA HIS A 21 -5.71 7.31 -3.20
C HIS A 21 -5.89 6.84 -4.65
N GLY A 22 -7.13 6.67 -5.13
CA GLY A 22 -7.42 6.15 -6.47
C GLY A 22 -6.97 4.72 -6.70
N ILE A 23 -6.81 3.92 -5.64
CA ILE A 23 -6.35 2.53 -5.69
C ILE A 23 -7.46 1.57 -5.23
N ASN A 24 -7.44 0.36 -5.79
CA ASN A 24 -8.43 -0.64 -5.43
C ASN A 24 -8.25 -1.09 -3.97
N ARG A 25 -9.36 -1.37 -3.26
CA ARG A 25 -9.35 -1.92 -1.89
C ARG A 25 -8.46 -3.16 -1.74
N SER A 26 -8.34 -3.97 -2.80
CA SER A 26 -7.50 -5.17 -2.80
C SER A 26 -6.01 -4.84 -2.69
N ILE A 27 -5.57 -3.69 -3.24
CA ILE A 27 -4.20 -3.20 -3.10
C ILE A 27 -3.96 -2.75 -1.66
N VAL A 28 -4.91 -2.01 -1.09
CA VAL A 28 -4.84 -1.56 0.31
C VAL A 28 -4.75 -2.77 1.26
N ARG A 29 -5.55 -3.81 1.01
CA ARG A 29 -5.49 -5.05 1.79
C ARG A 29 -4.15 -5.76 1.67
N LYS A 30 -3.59 -5.87 0.46
CA LYS A 30 -2.25 -6.45 0.24
C LYS A 30 -1.19 -5.70 1.02
N TRP A 31 -1.25 -4.37 1.00
CA TRP A 31 -0.31 -3.50 1.72
C TRP A 31 -0.47 -3.66 3.23
N TYR A 32 -1.70 -3.73 3.73
CA TYR A 32 -1.96 -4.02 5.14
C TYR A 32 -1.39 -5.37 5.59
N HIS A 33 -1.59 -6.43 4.80
CA HIS A 33 -1.04 -7.75 5.12
C HIS A 33 0.50 -7.75 5.08
N ALA A 34 1.11 -7.07 4.11
CA ALA A 34 2.56 -6.91 4.04
C ALA A 34 3.10 -6.11 5.24
N TYR A 35 2.35 -5.10 5.70
CA TYR A 35 2.67 -4.34 6.89
C TYR A 35 2.59 -5.17 8.17
N ILE A 36 1.59 -6.04 8.32
CA ILE A 36 1.53 -6.96 9.47
C ILE A 36 2.69 -7.96 9.44
N ALA A 37 3.01 -8.51 8.26
CA ALA A 37 4.00 -9.56 8.14
C ALA A 37 5.45 -9.07 8.25
N PHE A 38 5.75 -7.87 7.75
CA PHE A 38 7.12 -7.36 7.60
C PHE A 38 7.28 -5.91 8.08
N GLY A 39 6.27 -5.35 8.76
CA GLY A 39 6.30 -3.95 9.19
C GLY A 39 6.38 -2.97 8.02
N ILE A 40 7.05 -1.83 8.24
CA ILE A 40 7.23 -0.79 7.22
C ILE A 40 8.03 -1.33 6.02
N GLU A 41 8.94 -2.28 6.24
CA GLU A 41 9.76 -2.90 5.19
C GLU A 41 8.91 -3.70 4.18
N GLY A 42 7.78 -4.27 4.61
CA GLY A 42 6.81 -4.91 3.71
C GLY A 42 6.09 -3.97 2.76
N LEU A 43 6.08 -2.66 3.06
CA LEU A 43 5.51 -1.61 2.24
C LEU A 43 6.53 -0.94 1.33
N GLU A 44 7.82 -1.21 1.54
CA GLU A 44 8.87 -0.83 0.61
C GLU A 44 8.71 -1.67 -0.65
N ARG A 45 7.94 -1.11 -1.59
CA ARG A 45 7.86 -1.59 -2.95
C ARG A 45 9.30 -1.74 -3.44
N LYS A 46 9.77 -2.98 -3.64
CA LYS A 46 10.84 -3.23 -4.60
C LYS A 46 10.39 -2.54 -5.88
N LYS A 47 10.94 -1.36 -6.17
CA LYS A 47 10.96 -0.80 -7.52
C LYS A 47 11.69 -1.87 -8.31
N GLY A 48 10.94 -2.82 -8.88
CA GLY A 48 11.43 -3.65 -9.96
C GLY A 48 11.96 -2.66 -10.96
N ARG A 49 13.30 -2.59 -11.06
CA ARG A 49 13.99 -1.83 -12.07
C ARG A 49 13.29 -2.17 -13.38
N THR A 50 12.86 -1.16 -14.11
CA THR A 50 12.64 -1.27 -15.55
C THR A 50 13.85 -1.99 -16.10
N SER A 51 13.68 -3.27 -16.47
CA SER A 51 14.65 -3.89 -17.37
C SER A 51 14.44 -3.18 -18.69
N ILE A 52 15.41 -2.34 -19.01
CA ILE A 52 15.60 -1.83 -20.36
C ILE A 52 15.68 -3.05 -21.27
N TYR A 53 14.87 -3.04 -22.33
CA TYR A 53 15.23 -3.71 -23.57
C TYR A 53 15.22 -2.59 -24.63
N GLU A 54 16.37 -2.50 -25.27
CA GLU A 54 16.86 -1.58 -26.31
C GLU A 54 15.82 -0.86 -27.18
#